data_AF-A0A7J8V2U0-F1
#
_entry.id   AF-A0A7J8V2U0-F1
#
_cell.length_a   1.000
_cell.length_b   1.000
_cell.length_c   1.000
_cell.angle_alpha   90.00
_cell.angle_beta   90.00
_cell.angle_gamma   90.00
#
_symmetry.space_group_name_H-M   'P 1'
#
loop_
_entity.id
_entity.type
_entity.pdbx_description
1 polymer ?
#
loop_
_entity_poly.entity_id
_entity_poly.type
_entity_poly.pdbx_seq_one_letter_code
_entity_poly.pdbx_strand_id
1 'polypeptide(L)'
;MMSFRNISMYYFVCVAVHGITLANAATFSIQNNFPYTVWAAAAPGGARIWARTGCEFNESGQGKCQTGDCVGLLQCQGYGLPPNTLAEYTLNQFDGMDFFDISLVDGFNVPMEFSPTSGGCNRGINCTSQIVGQCPSELQTPGGCNNPCTVFKTDEYCCNSAPCNTKLAKMKLESLSPFFFPFVALCFTVATAATFTIRNNCSYTVWAAAVAASAGGGGKRLESGATWNLNVKPGTRGARIWARTNCQFDEAGRGRCKTGDCGGRLKCKAYGKPPNTLAEFALNQYKNLDFFHISLVDGFNVPMEFSPTSALCKKGIQCTADIVRQCPKELKAPGGCNNPCTVFKTQQYCCYYGKCDPTDFSKFFKARCPNAYTYPRDDPSSTVTCPGGTNYKVVFCPIGSPHLEMVASMSQEE
;
A
#
# COMPACT_ATOMS: atom_id res chain seq x y z
N MET A 1 28.76 -55.00 31.30
CA MET A 1 30.14 -54.82 31.81
C MET A 1 31.10 -55.38 30.76
N MET A 2 31.70 -54.51 29.94
CA MET A 2 33.09 -54.63 29.52
C MET A 2 33.49 -53.32 28.82
N SER A 3 34.70 -52.91 29.13
CA SER A 3 35.19 -51.53 29.20
C SER A 3 36.49 -51.46 28.40
N PHE A 4 36.62 -50.38 27.60
CA PHE A 4 37.81 -49.61 27.20
C PHE A 4 39.14 -50.33 26.86
N ARG A 5 39.77 -49.95 25.73
CA ARG A 5 40.85 -48.92 25.69
C ARG A 5 41.34 -48.58 24.26
N ASN A 6 41.80 -47.33 24.14
CA ASN A 6 42.28 -46.56 22.98
C ASN A 6 43.55 -47.08 22.28
N ILE A 7 43.80 -46.61 21.04
CA ILE A 7 45.03 -45.94 20.55
C ILE A 7 44.74 -45.18 19.22
N SER A 8 45.27 -43.95 19.11
CA SER A 8 45.19 -42.95 18.00
C SER A 8 46.09 -43.26 16.79
N MET A 9 45.81 -42.70 15.59
CA MET A 9 46.60 -41.59 14.95
C MET A 9 46.08 -41.14 13.55
N TYR A 10 45.63 -39.87 13.47
CA TYR A 10 45.61 -38.82 12.41
C TYR A 10 45.49 -39.11 10.90
N TYR A 11 44.52 -38.42 10.26
CA TYR A 11 44.77 -37.63 9.04
C TYR A 11 43.99 -36.30 9.08
N PHE A 12 44.67 -35.23 8.65
CA PHE A 12 44.18 -33.87 8.51
C PHE A 12 42.91 -33.80 7.64
N VAL A 13 41.85 -33.16 8.14
CA VAL A 13 40.86 -32.49 7.29
C VAL A 13 40.75 -31.06 7.79
N CYS A 14 41.09 -30.12 6.91
CA CYS A 14 41.00 -28.69 7.12
C CYS A 14 39.67 -28.32 7.77
N VAL A 15 39.71 -27.78 8.99
CA VAL A 15 38.60 -27.03 9.55
C VAL A 15 38.52 -25.72 8.77
N ALA A 16 37.78 -25.74 7.67
CA ALA A 16 37.18 -24.52 7.17
C ALA A 16 36.12 -24.15 8.20
N VAL A 17 36.47 -23.23 9.11
CA VAL A 17 35.50 -22.48 9.91
C VAL A 17 34.68 -21.65 8.92
N HIS A 18 33.76 -22.29 8.21
CA HIS A 18 32.62 -21.58 7.66
C HIS A 18 31.83 -21.16 8.87
N GLY A 19 31.88 -19.87 9.19
CA GLY A 19 31.02 -19.27 10.19
C GLY A 19 29.59 -19.73 9.93
N ILE A 20 29.09 -20.62 10.79
CA ILE A 20 27.68 -20.92 10.84
C ILE A 20 27.06 -19.63 11.37
N THR A 21 26.60 -18.78 10.45
CA THR A 21 25.59 -17.81 10.81
C THR A 21 24.42 -18.63 11.32
N LEU A 22 24.17 -18.54 12.63
CA LEU A 22 22.91 -19.00 13.20
C LEU A 22 21.82 -18.16 12.52
N ALA A 23 21.24 -18.68 11.45
CA ALA A 23 20.06 -18.09 10.83
C ALA A 23 18.93 -18.25 11.84
N ASN A 24 18.54 -17.15 12.48
CA ASN A 24 17.36 -17.14 13.34
C ASN A 24 16.14 -17.42 12.44
N ALA A 25 15.57 -18.63 12.54
CA ALA A 25 14.36 -18.98 11.83
C ALA A 25 13.16 -18.29 12.50
N ALA A 26 12.29 -17.66 11.71
CA ALA A 26 11.01 -17.21 12.23
C ALA A 26 10.13 -18.44 12.52
N THR A 27 9.47 -18.45 13.68
CA THR A 27 8.53 -19.50 14.07
C THR A 27 7.11 -19.00 13.86
N PHE A 28 6.31 -19.77 13.12
CA PHE A 28 4.90 -19.48 12.90
C PHE A 28 4.06 -20.33 13.85
N SER A 29 3.22 -19.69 14.65
CA SER A 29 2.16 -20.37 15.41
C SER A 29 0.88 -20.28 14.60
N ILE A 30 0.36 -21.42 14.14
CA ILE A 30 -0.86 -21.48 13.35
C ILE A 30 -1.96 -22.00 14.26
N GLN A 31 -2.99 -21.18 14.48
CA GLN A 31 -4.11 -21.49 15.35
C GLN A 31 -5.41 -21.58 14.55
N ASN A 32 -6.14 -22.69 14.73
CA ASN A 32 -7.50 -22.82 14.22
C ASN A 32 -8.51 -22.33 15.26
N ASN A 33 -9.24 -21.27 14.94
CA ASN A 33 -10.31 -20.72 15.79
C ASN A 33 -11.72 -21.05 15.28
N PHE A 34 -11.84 -21.88 14.24
CA PHE A 34 -13.14 -22.34 13.75
C PHE A 34 -13.67 -23.50 14.60
N PRO A 35 -15.00 -23.66 14.71
CA PRO A 35 -15.62 -24.80 15.40
C PRO A 35 -15.53 -26.11 14.59
N TYR A 36 -14.83 -26.11 13.47
CA TYR A 36 -14.61 -27.25 12.58
C TYR A 36 -13.13 -27.37 12.23
N THR A 37 -12.73 -28.54 11.73
CA THR A 37 -11.35 -28.82 11.37
C THR A 37 -10.92 -28.02 10.15
N VAL A 38 -9.84 -27.26 10.30
CA VAL A 38 -9.12 -26.60 9.21
C VAL A 38 -7.72 -27.17 9.16
N TRP A 39 -7.30 -27.63 7.98
CA TRP A 39 -5.98 -28.21 7.76
C TRP A 39 -5.04 -27.14 7.23
N ALA A 40 -4.06 -26.74 8.02
CA ALA A 40 -3.03 -25.83 7.55
C ALA A 40 -2.10 -26.50 6.54
N ALA A 41 -1.56 -25.71 5.62
CA ALA A 41 -0.52 -26.09 4.68
C ALA A 41 0.45 -24.92 4.47
N ALA A 42 1.68 -25.24 4.11
CA ALA A 42 2.71 -24.27 3.75
C ALA A 42 3.48 -24.76 2.53
N ALA A 43 3.96 -23.82 1.72
CA ALA A 43 4.72 -24.14 0.52
C ALA A 43 6.13 -24.63 0.89
N PRO A 44 6.69 -25.62 0.17
CA PRO A 44 8.09 -26.00 0.34
C PRO A 44 9.02 -24.80 0.07
N GLY A 45 9.93 -24.52 1.00
CA GLY A 45 10.81 -23.34 0.94
C GLY A 45 10.23 -22.07 1.57
N GLY A 46 9.00 -22.11 2.08
CA GLY A 46 8.35 -20.99 2.77
C GLY A 46 7.59 -20.04 1.84
N ALA A 47 7.35 -18.82 2.31
CA ALA A 47 6.66 -17.71 1.64
C ALA A 47 5.11 -17.76 1.57
N ARG A 48 4.47 -18.93 1.69
CA ARG A 48 3.00 -19.02 1.73
C ARG A 48 2.51 -20.01 2.76
N ILE A 49 1.48 -19.62 3.51
CA ILE A 49 0.67 -20.48 4.39
C ILE A 49 -0.79 -20.33 3.97
N TRP A 50 -1.53 -21.43 3.96
CA TRP A 50 -2.95 -21.41 3.65
C TRP A 50 -3.73 -22.45 4.44
N ALA A 51 -5.03 -22.23 4.50
CA ALA A 51 -5.98 -23.14 5.11
C ALA A 51 -6.64 -24.03 4.06
N ARG A 52 -6.97 -25.26 4.45
CA ARG A 52 -7.70 -26.23 3.64
C ARG A 52 -8.92 -26.72 4.41
N THR A 53 -10.05 -26.84 3.73
CA THR A 53 -11.32 -27.26 4.33
C THR A 53 -11.88 -28.49 3.63
N GLY A 54 -12.71 -29.26 4.35
CA GLY A 54 -13.34 -30.47 3.83
C GLY A 54 -12.31 -31.51 3.35
N CYS A 55 -11.27 -31.72 4.15
CA CYS A 55 -10.18 -32.65 3.81
C CYS A 55 -10.39 -34.03 4.42
N GLU A 56 -10.08 -35.05 3.63
CA GLU A 56 -9.97 -36.44 4.05
C GLU A 56 -8.64 -37.00 3.56
N PHE A 57 -7.84 -37.57 4.47
CA PHE A 57 -6.55 -38.18 4.17
C PHE A 57 -6.47 -39.59 4.78
N ASN A 58 -5.85 -40.51 4.06
CA ASN A 58 -5.51 -41.83 4.56
C ASN A 58 -4.24 -41.80 5.43
N GLU A 59 -3.86 -42.95 6.01
CA GLU A 59 -2.67 -43.08 6.87
C GLU A 59 -1.35 -42.76 6.14
N SER A 60 -1.32 -42.90 4.81
CA SER A 60 -0.17 -42.54 3.97
C SER A 60 -0.13 -41.04 3.61
N GLY A 61 -1.08 -40.24 4.12
CA GLY A 61 -1.17 -38.81 3.83
C GLY A 61 -1.66 -38.50 2.42
N GLN A 62 -2.32 -39.44 1.74
CA GLN A 62 -2.97 -39.22 0.45
C GLN A 62 -4.47 -39.02 0.64
N GLY A 63 -5.07 -38.11 -0.11
CA GLY A 63 -6.43 -37.69 0.14
C GLY A 63 -6.91 -36.61 -0.80
N LYS A 64 -7.87 -35.81 -0.34
CA LYS A 64 -8.35 -34.63 -1.05
C LYS A 64 -8.98 -33.63 -0.08
N CYS A 65 -8.80 -32.35 -0.37
CA CYS A 65 -9.55 -31.26 0.25
C CYS A 65 -10.60 -30.67 -0.70
N GLN A 66 -11.66 -30.12 -0.13
CA GLN A 66 -12.66 -29.35 -0.87
C GLN A 66 -12.09 -28.02 -1.36
N THR A 67 -11.30 -27.34 -0.53
CA THR A 67 -10.61 -26.08 -0.88
C THR A 67 -9.16 -26.10 -0.41
N GLY A 68 -8.28 -25.37 -1.10
CA GLY A 68 -6.85 -25.30 -0.77
C GLY A 68 -6.08 -26.62 -0.96
N ASP A 69 -6.66 -27.60 -1.65
CA ASP A 69 -6.04 -28.91 -1.88
C ASP A 69 -4.67 -28.78 -2.54
N CYS A 70 -3.71 -29.61 -2.14
CA CYS A 70 -2.39 -29.63 -2.78
C CYS A 70 -2.16 -30.94 -3.51
N VAL A 71 -3.03 -31.18 -4.50
CA VAL A 71 -3.00 -32.34 -5.39
C VAL A 71 -3.10 -33.64 -4.61
N GLY A 72 -3.97 -33.65 -3.60
CA GLY A 72 -4.28 -34.79 -2.76
C GLY A 72 -3.21 -35.19 -1.75
N LEU A 73 -2.27 -34.32 -1.43
CA LEU A 73 -1.22 -34.59 -0.45
C LEU A 73 -1.51 -33.90 0.89
N LEU A 74 -1.27 -34.60 1.99
CA LEU A 74 -1.29 -33.99 3.33
C LEU A 74 -0.10 -33.03 3.48
N GLN A 75 1.08 -33.46 3.04
CA GLN A 75 2.32 -32.67 3.00
C GLN A 75 2.54 -32.12 1.60
N CYS A 76 2.21 -30.84 1.42
CA CYS A 76 2.23 -30.20 0.11
C CYS A 76 3.64 -30.10 -0.47
N GLN A 77 3.77 -30.45 -1.75
CA GLN A 77 5.02 -30.31 -2.52
C GLN A 77 5.02 -29.07 -3.43
N GLY A 78 3.98 -28.25 -3.34
CA GLY A 78 3.79 -27.04 -4.11
C GLY A 78 2.65 -26.20 -3.56
N TYR A 79 2.19 -25.23 -4.34
CA TYR A 79 1.09 -24.34 -3.95
C TYR A 79 -0.26 -25.07 -3.91
N GLY A 80 -1.14 -24.63 -3.00
CA GLY A 80 -2.51 -25.08 -2.93
C GLY A 80 -3.33 -24.62 -4.13
N LEU A 81 -4.31 -25.41 -4.52
CA LEU A 81 -5.26 -25.09 -5.58
C LEU A 81 -6.31 -24.09 -5.07
N PRO A 82 -6.67 -23.07 -5.88
CA PRO A 82 -7.81 -22.21 -5.64
C PRO A 82 -9.13 -22.97 -5.42
N PRO A 83 -10.07 -22.45 -4.61
CA PRO A 83 -9.94 -21.20 -3.86
C PRO A 83 -9.16 -21.41 -2.55
N ASN A 84 -8.26 -20.49 -2.23
CA ASN A 84 -7.66 -20.45 -0.90
C ASN A 84 -7.28 -19.02 -0.49
N THR A 85 -7.56 -18.70 0.79
CA THR A 85 -7.05 -17.48 1.41
C THR A 85 -5.59 -17.72 1.79
N LEU A 86 -4.70 -16.89 1.27
CA LEU A 86 -3.25 -17.05 1.47
C LEU A 86 -2.72 -16.03 2.48
N ALA A 87 -1.89 -16.50 3.42
CA ALA A 87 -0.90 -15.68 4.09
C ALA A 87 0.39 -15.73 3.27
N GLU A 88 0.75 -14.61 2.66
CA GLU A 88 2.02 -14.48 1.92
C GLU A 88 3.04 -13.75 2.79
N TYR A 89 4.29 -14.18 2.76
CA TYR A 89 5.35 -13.54 3.53
C TYR A 89 6.71 -13.65 2.85
N THR A 90 7.61 -12.74 3.20
CA THR A 90 9.03 -12.85 2.87
C THR A 90 9.83 -12.33 4.05
N LEU A 91 10.66 -13.21 4.60
CA LEU A 91 11.40 -12.95 5.83
C LEU A 91 12.78 -12.40 5.55
N ASN A 92 13.26 -11.55 6.44
CA ASN A 92 14.62 -11.01 6.44
C ASN A 92 15.02 -10.43 5.06
N GLN A 93 14.10 -9.70 4.44
CA GLN A 93 14.33 -8.98 3.19
C GLN A 93 14.56 -7.50 3.48
N PHE A 94 15.22 -6.79 2.57
CA PHE A 94 15.36 -5.32 2.59
C PHE A 94 15.62 -4.70 3.98
N ASP A 95 16.89 -4.60 4.37
CA ASP A 95 17.33 -4.13 5.69
C ASP A 95 16.87 -5.00 6.87
N GLY A 96 16.73 -6.31 6.63
CA GLY A 96 16.38 -7.28 7.68
C GLY A 96 14.92 -7.23 8.14
N MET A 97 14.03 -6.73 7.28
CA MET A 97 12.61 -6.61 7.54
C MET A 97 11.82 -7.83 7.07
N ASP A 98 10.73 -8.12 7.77
CA ASP A 98 9.75 -9.12 7.34
C ASP A 98 8.57 -8.44 6.66
N PHE A 99 8.17 -8.96 5.50
CA PHE A 99 7.01 -8.51 4.74
C PHE A 99 5.95 -9.60 4.79
N PHE A 100 4.70 -9.23 4.98
CA PHE A 100 3.59 -10.18 4.96
C PHE A 100 2.29 -9.49 4.54
N ASP A 101 1.43 -10.24 3.87
CA ASP A 101 0.08 -9.83 3.51
C ASP A 101 -0.90 -11.04 3.56
N ILE A 102 -2.19 -10.72 3.46
CA ILE A 102 -3.23 -11.73 3.20
C ILE A 102 -3.74 -11.48 1.79
N SER A 103 -3.62 -12.50 0.94
CA SER A 103 -3.92 -12.44 -0.49
C SER A 103 -5.16 -13.26 -0.82
N LEU A 104 -6.06 -12.66 -1.59
CA LEU A 104 -7.26 -13.29 -2.15
C LEU A 104 -7.13 -13.49 -3.67
N VAL A 105 -5.92 -13.37 -4.21
CA VAL A 105 -5.65 -13.57 -5.64
C VAL A 105 -6.05 -14.98 -6.06
N ASP A 106 -5.79 -15.97 -5.22
CA ASP A 106 -6.14 -17.38 -5.42
C ASP A 106 -7.56 -17.70 -4.92
N GLY A 107 -8.38 -16.70 -4.63
CA GLY A 107 -9.75 -16.85 -4.12
C GLY A 107 -9.84 -16.77 -2.59
N PHE A 108 -10.96 -17.23 -2.04
CA PHE A 108 -11.24 -17.18 -0.60
C PHE A 108 -11.89 -18.47 -0.14
N ASN A 109 -11.45 -19.02 0.98
CA ASN A 109 -12.10 -20.18 1.60
C ASN A 109 -12.34 -20.00 3.10
N VAL A 110 -11.40 -19.40 3.83
CA VAL A 110 -11.57 -19.07 5.25
C VAL A 110 -11.11 -17.65 5.55
N PRO A 111 -11.75 -16.98 6.53
CA PRO A 111 -11.18 -15.79 7.12
C PRO A 111 -9.85 -16.07 7.82
N MET A 112 -8.94 -15.11 7.80
CA MET A 112 -7.58 -15.26 8.31
C MET A 112 -7.08 -13.99 9.02
N GLU A 113 -6.21 -14.17 10.01
CA GLU A 113 -5.41 -13.12 10.61
C GLU A 113 -3.93 -13.53 10.54
N PHE A 114 -3.06 -12.55 10.28
CA PHE A 114 -1.61 -12.69 10.37
C PHE A 114 -1.07 -11.58 11.26
N SER A 115 -0.49 -11.97 12.39
CA SER A 115 0.02 -11.02 13.38
C SER A 115 1.45 -11.38 13.82
N PRO A 116 2.39 -10.43 13.82
CA PRO A 116 3.72 -10.65 14.39
C PRO A 116 3.63 -10.81 15.90
N THR A 117 4.32 -11.80 16.45
CA THR A 117 4.33 -12.12 17.90
C THR A 117 5.61 -11.68 18.61
N SER A 118 6.59 -11.16 17.87
CA SER A 118 7.91 -10.73 18.36
C SER A 118 8.52 -9.67 17.45
N GLY A 119 9.69 -9.13 17.80
CA GLY A 119 10.44 -8.21 16.94
C GLY A 119 9.98 -6.74 16.97
N GLY A 120 9.14 -6.36 17.93
CA GLY A 120 8.71 -4.97 18.15
C GLY A 120 7.65 -4.45 17.17
N CYS A 121 7.16 -5.30 16.25
CA CYS A 121 5.99 -5.01 15.43
C CYS A 121 4.73 -5.42 16.20
N ASN A 122 3.84 -4.46 16.49
CA ASN A 122 2.62 -4.69 17.28
C ASN A 122 1.35 -4.62 16.44
N ARG A 123 1.48 -4.62 15.10
CA ARG A 123 0.35 -4.47 14.18
C ARG A 123 0.31 -5.65 13.22
N GLY A 124 -0.73 -6.48 13.36
CA GLY A 124 -1.10 -7.49 12.40
C GLY A 124 -2.02 -6.98 11.30
N ILE A 125 -2.39 -7.91 10.42
CA ILE A 125 -3.36 -7.73 9.34
C ILE A 125 -4.42 -8.81 9.45
N ASN A 126 -5.64 -8.50 9.01
CA ASN A 126 -6.73 -9.45 9.04
C ASN A 126 -7.62 -9.34 7.79
N CYS A 127 -8.15 -10.49 7.40
CA CYS A 127 -9.20 -10.66 6.41
C CYS A 127 -10.26 -11.56 7.07
N THR A 128 -10.99 -11.00 8.03
CA THR A 128 -11.89 -11.75 8.93
C THR A 128 -13.34 -11.82 8.45
N SER A 129 -13.70 -11.06 7.42
CA SER A 129 -15.04 -11.09 6.84
C SER A 129 -15.31 -12.44 6.17
N GLN A 130 -16.41 -13.10 6.54
CA GLN A 130 -16.87 -14.30 5.87
C GLN A 130 -17.57 -13.93 4.56
N ILE A 131 -16.91 -14.19 3.43
CA ILE A 131 -17.42 -13.83 2.09
C ILE A 131 -17.93 -15.02 1.28
N VAL A 132 -17.84 -16.26 1.77
CA VAL A 132 -18.35 -17.44 1.04
C VAL A 132 -19.84 -17.31 0.74
N GLY A 133 -20.64 -16.87 1.72
CA GLY A 133 -22.08 -16.64 1.53
C GLY A 133 -22.43 -15.38 0.72
N GLN A 134 -21.44 -14.56 0.38
CA GLN A 134 -21.59 -13.32 -0.39
C GLN A 134 -20.90 -13.42 -1.76
N CYS A 135 -20.36 -14.59 -2.09
CA CYS A 135 -19.65 -14.82 -3.34
C CYS A 135 -20.63 -14.68 -4.51
N PRO A 136 -20.29 -13.92 -5.57
CA PRO A 136 -21.09 -13.88 -6.79
C PRO A 136 -21.34 -15.29 -7.32
N SER A 137 -22.55 -15.56 -7.82
CA SER A 137 -22.98 -16.88 -8.29
C SER A 137 -22.01 -17.52 -9.29
N GLU A 138 -21.38 -16.70 -10.13
CA GLU A 138 -20.43 -17.09 -11.16
C GLU A 138 -19.10 -17.57 -10.57
N LEU A 139 -18.77 -17.16 -9.34
CA LEU A 139 -17.51 -17.47 -8.66
C LEU A 139 -17.67 -18.49 -7.54
N GLN A 140 -18.90 -18.85 -7.20
CA GLN A 140 -19.19 -19.80 -6.13
C GLN A 140 -18.64 -21.18 -6.45
N THR A 141 -18.08 -21.82 -5.43
CA THR A 141 -17.68 -23.23 -5.45
C THR A 141 -17.95 -23.82 -4.07
N PRO A 142 -18.15 -25.14 -3.93
CA PRO A 142 -18.38 -25.74 -2.63
C PRO A 142 -17.29 -25.34 -1.62
N GLY A 143 -17.67 -24.70 -0.52
CA GLY A 143 -16.76 -24.31 0.57
C GLY A 143 -15.89 -23.08 0.31
N GLY A 144 -16.04 -22.38 -0.82
CA GLY A 144 -15.19 -21.24 -1.16
C GLY A 144 -15.73 -20.30 -2.24
N CYS A 145 -14.94 -19.26 -2.53
CA CYS A 145 -15.19 -18.29 -3.58
C CYS A 145 -13.97 -18.22 -4.49
N ASN A 146 -14.12 -18.59 -5.76
CA ASN A 146 -13.03 -18.52 -6.73
C ASN A 146 -12.70 -17.06 -7.07
N ASN A 147 -11.46 -16.84 -7.50
CA ASN A 147 -11.15 -15.62 -8.21
C ASN A 147 -11.60 -15.72 -9.69
N PRO A 148 -11.81 -14.59 -10.38
CA PRO A 148 -12.23 -14.56 -11.78
C PRO A 148 -11.29 -15.30 -12.75
N CYS A 149 -9.97 -15.30 -12.52
CA CYS A 149 -9.05 -16.01 -13.40
C CYS A 149 -9.29 -17.52 -13.38
N THR A 150 -9.48 -18.11 -12.20
CA THR A 150 -9.75 -19.55 -12.04
C THR A 150 -11.02 -19.99 -12.77
N VAL A 151 -12.04 -19.13 -12.80
CA VAL A 151 -13.33 -19.43 -13.44
C VAL A 151 -13.30 -19.15 -14.94
N PHE A 152 -12.99 -17.90 -15.32
CA PHE A 152 -13.17 -17.45 -16.69
C PHE A 152 -11.98 -17.82 -17.59
N LYS A 153 -10.78 -17.97 -17.02
CA LYS A 153 -9.56 -18.38 -17.73
C LYS A 153 -9.24 -17.54 -18.98
N THR A 154 -9.76 -16.32 -19.06
CA THR A 154 -9.46 -15.39 -20.15
C THR A 154 -8.30 -14.49 -19.76
N ASP A 155 -7.58 -13.96 -20.75
CA ASP A 155 -6.50 -13.01 -20.51
C ASP A 155 -6.97 -11.73 -19.81
N GLU A 156 -8.26 -11.37 -19.93
CA GLU A 156 -8.87 -10.24 -19.21
C GLU A 156 -8.84 -10.44 -17.69
N TYR A 157 -9.06 -11.67 -17.22
CA TYR A 157 -9.12 -11.99 -15.79
C TYR A 157 -7.82 -12.58 -15.24
N CYS A 158 -7.07 -13.31 -16.08
CA CYS A 158 -5.84 -13.98 -15.70
C CYS A 158 -4.58 -13.19 -15.97
N CYS A 159 -4.64 -12.20 -16.86
CA CYS A 159 -3.50 -11.39 -17.22
C CYS A 159 -2.26 -12.20 -17.66
N ASN A 160 -2.48 -13.32 -18.36
CA ASN A 160 -1.43 -14.23 -18.82
C ASN A 160 -0.60 -13.63 -19.97
N SER A 161 -1.17 -12.68 -20.71
CA SER A 161 -0.50 -11.93 -21.78
C SER A 161 -0.47 -10.44 -21.43
N ALA A 162 0.69 -9.80 -21.65
CA ALA A 162 0.82 -8.36 -21.45
C ALA A 162 0.31 -7.61 -22.69
N PRO A 163 -0.49 -6.52 -22.54
CA PRO A 163 -1.13 -6.04 -21.31
C PRO A 163 -2.61 -6.47 -21.21
N CYS A 164 -2.96 -7.07 -20.07
CA CYS A 164 -4.31 -7.27 -19.57
C CYS A 164 -5.06 -5.90 -19.58
N ASN A 165 -6.02 -5.75 -20.50
CA ASN A 165 -6.72 -4.53 -20.96
C ASN A 165 -6.05 -3.68 -22.04
N THR A 166 -6.50 -3.85 -23.29
CA THR A 166 -6.16 -3.00 -24.43
C THR A 166 -7.15 -1.84 -24.61
N LYS A 167 -6.85 -0.72 -23.96
CA LYS A 167 -6.89 0.58 -24.63
C LYS A 167 -5.66 1.38 -24.21
N LEU A 168 -4.48 0.96 -24.67
CA LEU A 168 -3.35 1.83 -25.02
C LEU A 168 -2.10 0.98 -25.35
N ALA A 169 -1.38 1.46 -26.36
CA ALA A 169 -0.02 1.09 -26.78
C ALA A 169 0.17 -0.24 -27.52
N LYS A 170 -0.08 -0.20 -28.84
CA LYS A 170 0.80 -0.88 -29.80
C LYS A 170 2.10 -0.07 -29.89
N MET A 171 3.22 -0.65 -29.47
CA MET A 171 4.53 -0.36 -30.05
C MET A 171 5.11 -1.68 -30.54
N LYS A 172 5.25 -1.77 -31.87
CA LYS A 172 5.97 -2.83 -32.58
C LYS A 172 7.42 -2.83 -32.08
N LEU A 173 7.89 -3.96 -31.56
CA LEU A 173 9.32 -4.23 -31.42
C LEU A 173 9.77 -4.94 -32.70
N GLU A 174 10.61 -4.27 -33.48
CA GLU A 174 11.35 -4.93 -34.56
C GLU A 174 12.55 -5.69 -33.99
N SER A 175 12.73 -6.87 -34.59
CA SER A 175 13.76 -7.88 -34.38
C SER A 175 15.19 -7.31 -34.37
N LEU A 176 15.98 -7.65 -33.34
CA LEU A 176 17.44 -7.72 -33.45
C LEU A 176 17.98 -9.04 -32.85
N SER A 177 18.85 -9.65 -33.65
CA SER A 177 19.50 -10.97 -33.59
C SER A 177 20.35 -11.23 -32.33
N PRO A 178 20.59 -12.50 -31.92
CA PRO A 178 21.33 -12.82 -30.71
C PRO A 178 22.83 -12.87 -30.97
N PHE A 179 23.62 -12.09 -30.23
CA PHE A 179 25.01 -12.42 -29.95
C PHE A 179 25.18 -12.58 -28.44
N PHE A 180 25.38 -13.83 -28.03
CA PHE A 180 25.76 -14.27 -26.70
C PHE A 180 27.17 -13.73 -26.36
N PHE A 181 27.29 -13.00 -25.26
CA PHE A 181 28.51 -12.94 -24.45
C PHE A 181 28.11 -12.78 -22.97
N PRO A 182 28.57 -13.65 -22.05
CA PRO A 182 28.21 -13.56 -20.66
C PRO A 182 29.14 -12.53 -19.98
N PHE A 183 28.65 -11.32 -19.79
CA PHE A 183 29.21 -10.41 -18.79
C PHE A 183 28.23 -10.39 -17.61
N VAL A 184 28.56 -11.14 -16.55
CA VAL A 184 27.87 -11.01 -15.26
C VAL A 184 28.32 -9.68 -14.67
N ALA A 185 27.66 -8.60 -15.11
CA ALA A 185 27.71 -7.33 -14.39
C ALA A 185 26.87 -7.50 -13.13
N LEU A 186 27.51 -7.57 -11.97
CA LEU A 186 26.85 -7.33 -10.69
C LEU A 186 26.27 -5.90 -10.73
N CYS A 187 25.04 -5.78 -11.20
CA CYS A 187 24.30 -4.53 -11.20
C CYS A 187 23.78 -4.34 -9.77
N PHE A 188 24.60 -3.77 -8.90
CA PHE A 188 24.12 -3.22 -7.64
C PHE A 188 23.14 -2.10 -7.98
N THR A 189 21.84 -2.35 -7.85
CA THR A 189 20.85 -1.28 -7.88
C THR A 189 20.95 -0.54 -6.54
N VAL A 190 21.79 0.49 -6.49
CA VAL A 190 21.78 1.43 -5.38
C VAL A 190 20.47 2.21 -5.47
N ALA A 191 19.45 1.77 -4.74
CA ALA A 191 18.18 2.48 -4.67
C ALA A 191 18.41 3.79 -3.91
N THR A 192 18.48 4.90 -4.64
CA THR A 192 18.68 6.23 -4.06
C THR A 192 17.36 6.76 -3.49
N ALA A 193 17.42 7.46 -2.35
CA ALA A 193 16.24 8.09 -1.76
C ALA A 193 15.61 9.09 -2.74
N ALA A 194 14.29 9.04 -2.87
CA ALA A 194 13.54 10.02 -3.64
C ALA A 194 13.49 11.34 -2.87
N THR A 195 13.73 12.45 -3.57
CA THR A 195 13.61 13.80 -3.02
C THR A 195 12.27 14.39 -3.41
N PHE A 196 11.55 14.88 -2.40
CA PHE A 196 10.30 15.62 -2.53
C PHE A 196 10.55 17.09 -2.25
N THR A 197 10.44 17.93 -3.27
CA THR A 197 10.49 19.38 -3.15
C THR A 197 9.08 19.91 -2.86
N ILE A 198 8.80 20.18 -1.59
CA ILE A 198 7.49 20.68 -1.12
C ILE A 198 7.54 22.20 -1.10
N ARG A 199 6.75 22.86 -1.94
CA ARG A 199 6.77 24.32 -2.12
C ARG A 199 5.42 24.94 -1.77
N ASN A 200 5.45 26.06 -1.05
CA ASN A 200 4.27 26.88 -0.84
C ASN A 200 4.24 28.02 -1.86
N ASN A 201 3.31 27.99 -2.81
CA ASN A 201 3.02 29.12 -3.70
C ASN A 201 1.76 29.89 -3.28
N CYS A 202 1.13 29.52 -2.17
CA CYS A 202 0.00 30.28 -1.64
C CYS A 202 0.49 31.66 -1.19
N SER A 203 -0.40 32.66 -1.21
CA SER A 203 -0.15 34.00 -0.66
C SER A 203 -0.10 34.03 0.88
N TYR A 204 -0.42 32.90 1.52
CA TYR A 204 -0.46 32.74 2.97
C TYR A 204 0.48 31.63 3.45
N THR A 205 0.85 31.67 4.73
CA THR A 205 1.65 30.62 5.37
C THR A 205 0.88 29.30 5.40
N VAL A 206 1.56 28.21 5.07
CA VAL A 206 1.07 26.85 5.33
C VAL A 206 2.05 26.09 6.22
N TRP A 207 1.54 25.11 6.95
CA TRP A 207 2.38 24.16 7.68
C TRP A 207 2.35 22.84 6.94
N ALA A 208 3.32 22.64 6.06
CA ALA A 208 3.50 21.37 5.37
C ALA A 208 3.62 20.23 6.37
N ALA A 209 3.05 19.10 6.03
CA ALA A 209 3.08 17.89 6.82
C ALA A 209 3.35 16.69 5.92
N ALA A 210 4.07 15.71 6.45
CA ALA A 210 4.35 14.47 5.76
C ALA A 210 4.40 13.30 6.74
N VAL A 211 3.77 12.18 6.40
CA VAL A 211 3.97 10.89 7.07
C VAL A 211 4.46 9.92 6.01
N ALA A 212 5.68 9.42 6.19
CA ALA A 212 6.26 8.34 5.39
C ALA A 212 6.79 7.30 6.37
N ALA A 213 6.10 6.17 6.49
CA ALA A 213 6.51 5.09 7.40
C ALA A 213 7.99 4.74 7.14
N SER A 214 8.78 4.61 8.22
CA SER A 214 10.20 4.22 8.26
C SER A 214 11.26 5.08 7.53
N ALA A 215 10.89 6.23 6.94
CA ALA A 215 11.75 6.88 5.95
C ALA A 215 11.97 8.39 6.10
N GLY A 216 11.22 9.07 6.98
CA GLY A 216 11.26 10.52 7.13
C GLY A 216 9.86 11.10 7.27
N GLY A 217 9.74 12.44 7.27
CA GLY A 217 8.45 13.14 7.34
C GLY A 217 8.44 14.24 8.40
N GLY A 218 7.32 14.38 9.09
CA GLY A 218 7.11 15.40 10.11
C GLY A 218 6.33 16.59 9.57
N GLY A 219 6.86 17.79 9.74
CA GLY A 219 6.23 19.00 9.23
C GLY A 219 7.12 20.22 9.33
N LYS A 220 6.81 21.24 8.55
CA LYS A 220 7.59 22.48 8.47
C LYS A 220 6.65 23.65 8.17
N ARG A 221 6.86 24.77 8.86
CA ARG A 221 6.22 26.04 8.53
C ARG A 221 6.83 26.57 7.23
N LEU A 222 6.00 26.87 6.24
CA LEU A 222 6.41 27.40 4.94
C LEU A 222 5.69 28.73 4.73
N GLU A 223 6.46 29.81 4.70
CA GLU A 223 5.99 31.09 4.19
C GLU A 223 5.68 31.02 2.71
N SER A 224 5.00 32.04 2.18
CA SER A 224 4.81 32.18 0.75
C SER A 224 6.16 32.15 0.02
N GLY A 225 6.27 31.32 -1.02
CA GLY A 225 7.49 31.07 -1.79
C GLY A 225 8.49 30.09 -1.15
N ALA A 226 8.32 29.74 0.13
CA ALA A 226 9.26 28.87 0.83
C ALA A 226 9.17 27.40 0.37
N THR A 227 10.28 26.68 0.54
CA THR A 227 10.42 25.28 0.09
C THR A 227 10.97 24.38 1.22
N TRP A 228 10.57 23.11 1.20
CA TRP A 228 11.08 22.03 2.03
C TRP A 228 11.46 20.84 1.17
N ASN A 229 12.73 20.48 1.19
CA ASN A 229 13.20 19.23 0.59
C ASN A 229 13.08 18.12 1.63
N LEU A 230 12.28 17.10 1.30
CA LEU A 230 12.09 15.91 2.10
C LEU A 230 12.66 14.71 1.35
N ASN A 231 13.63 14.03 1.96
CA ASN A 231 14.13 12.77 1.43
C ASN A 231 13.28 11.63 1.96
N VAL A 232 12.85 10.76 1.06
CA VAL A 232 12.03 9.59 1.39
C VAL A 232 12.71 8.36 0.83
N LYS A 233 12.96 7.38 1.70
CA LYS A 233 13.60 6.11 1.35
C LYS A 233 12.78 5.35 0.29
N PRO A 234 13.45 4.62 -0.61
CA PRO A 234 12.79 3.65 -1.48
C PRO A 234 12.01 2.61 -0.66
N GLY A 235 10.96 2.03 -1.25
CA GLY A 235 10.12 1.03 -0.58
C GLY A 235 9.03 1.61 0.32
N THR A 236 9.06 2.92 0.63
CA THR A 236 8.05 3.60 1.44
C THR A 236 6.63 3.37 0.90
N ARG A 237 5.68 3.00 1.77
CA ARG A 237 4.26 2.76 1.44
C ARG A 237 3.33 3.62 2.31
N GLY A 238 2.12 3.86 1.83
CA GLY A 238 1.09 4.60 2.57
C GLY A 238 1.53 6.01 2.96
N ALA A 239 2.43 6.62 2.18
CA ALA A 239 2.95 7.93 2.51
C ALA A 239 2.01 9.03 2.04
N ARG A 240 1.94 10.10 2.83
CA ARG A 240 1.08 11.26 2.57
C ARG A 240 1.86 12.56 2.78
N ILE A 241 1.69 13.52 1.88
CA ILE A 241 2.06 14.92 2.06
C ILE A 241 0.81 15.78 1.96
N TRP A 242 0.64 16.75 2.86
CA TRP A 242 -0.50 17.69 2.83
C TRP A 242 -0.14 19.05 3.43
N ALA A 243 -0.96 20.05 3.12
CA ALA A 243 -0.88 21.38 3.73
C ALA A 243 -1.82 21.48 4.93
N ARG A 244 -1.38 22.20 5.96
CA ARG A 244 -2.19 22.61 7.10
C ARG A 244 -2.30 24.13 7.13
N THR A 245 -3.46 24.64 7.54
CA THR A 245 -3.78 26.07 7.50
C THR A 245 -4.15 26.58 8.89
N ASN A 246 -3.92 27.88 9.13
CA ASN A 246 -4.20 28.57 10.38
C ASN A 246 -3.72 27.78 11.61
N CYS A 247 -2.43 27.45 11.62
CA CYS A 247 -1.83 26.76 12.75
C CYS A 247 -1.20 27.73 13.73
N GLN A 248 -1.23 27.35 15.01
CA GLN A 248 -0.46 27.97 16.07
C GLN A 248 0.25 26.86 16.83
N PHE A 249 1.54 27.05 17.09
CA PHE A 249 2.38 26.10 17.83
C PHE A 249 3.22 26.86 18.86
N ASP A 250 3.40 26.26 20.04
CA ASP A 250 4.38 26.68 21.03
C ASP A 250 5.82 26.39 20.56
N GLU A 251 6.81 26.81 21.33
CA GLU A 251 8.23 26.57 21.04
C GLU A 251 8.59 25.08 21.00
N ALA A 252 7.84 24.24 21.72
CA ALA A 252 7.97 22.78 21.70
C ALA A 252 7.27 22.13 20.49
N GLY A 253 6.67 22.92 19.60
CA GLY A 253 5.96 22.45 18.42
C GLY A 253 4.62 21.77 18.73
N ARG A 254 3.95 22.13 19.83
CA ARG A 254 2.61 21.66 20.22
C ARG A 254 1.59 22.77 20.03
N GLY A 255 0.39 22.42 19.58
CA GLY A 255 -0.64 23.42 19.30
C GLY A 255 -1.78 22.84 18.47
N ARG A 256 -2.26 23.59 17.49
CA ARG A 256 -3.41 23.18 16.65
C ARG A 256 -3.39 23.85 15.29
N CYS A 257 -3.95 23.16 14.30
CA CYS A 257 -4.29 23.70 12.98
C CYS A 257 -5.81 23.71 12.75
N LYS A 258 -6.30 24.63 11.91
CA LYS A 258 -7.72 24.66 11.51
C LYS A 258 -8.08 23.49 10.59
N THR A 259 -7.20 23.17 9.63
CA THR A 259 -7.36 22.02 8.71
C THR A 259 -6.11 21.15 8.73
N GLY A 260 -6.26 19.83 8.61
CA GLY A 260 -5.13 18.90 8.47
C GLY A 260 -4.30 18.69 9.73
N ASP A 261 -4.82 19.05 10.91
CA ASP A 261 -4.11 18.89 12.18
C ASP A 261 -3.74 17.43 12.47
N CYS A 262 -2.52 17.16 12.93
CA CYS A 262 -2.00 15.80 13.14
C CYS A 262 -1.76 15.48 14.62
N GLY A 263 -2.77 15.75 15.45
CA GLY A 263 -2.71 15.54 16.90
C GLY A 263 -2.00 16.68 17.64
N GLY A 264 -2.14 17.90 17.11
CA GLY A 264 -1.62 19.11 17.71
C GLY A 264 -0.10 19.21 17.70
N ARG A 265 0.56 18.66 16.68
CA ARG A 265 2.03 18.65 16.56
C ARG A 265 2.51 19.34 15.29
N LEU A 266 3.58 20.13 15.39
CA LEU A 266 4.26 20.70 14.23
C LEU A 266 4.89 19.60 13.38
N LYS A 267 5.57 18.64 14.02
CA LYS A 267 6.17 17.46 13.39
C LYS A 267 5.18 16.29 13.45
N CYS A 268 4.45 16.06 12.36
CA CYS A 268 3.43 15.01 12.32
C CYS A 268 4.04 13.60 12.43
N LYS A 269 3.40 12.76 13.24
CA LYS A 269 3.67 11.31 13.34
C LYS A 269 2.47 10.46 12.94
N ALA A 270 1.32 11.10 12.73
CA ALA A 270 0.08 10.49 12.28
C ALA A 270 -0.50 11.33 11.12
N TYR A 271 -1.44 10.77 10.38
CA TYR A 271 -2.15 11.50 9.34
C TYR A 271 -2.95 12.68 9.91
N GLY A 272 -3.20 13.68 9.08
CA GLY A 272 -3.95 14.87 9.46
C GLY A 272 -5.46 14.63 9.48
N LYS A 273 -6.16 15.37 10.34
CA LYS A 273 -7.62 15.40 10.42
C LYS A 273 -8.20 16.10 9.17
N PRO A 274 -9.19 15.50 8.48
CA PRO A 274 -9.94 16.13 7.40
C PRO A 274 -10.55 17.51 7.77
N PRO A 275 -10.73 18.42 6.79
CA PRO A 275 -10.38 18.26 5.39
C PRO A 275 -8.90 18.54 5.10
N ASN A 276 -8.28 17.71 4.26
CA ASN A 276 -6.92 17.93 3.78
C ASN A 276 -6.70 17.32 2.39
N THR A 277 -6.28 18.14 1.42
CA THR A 277 -5.87 17.67 0.10
C THR A 277 -4.59 16.84 0.25
N LEU A 278 -4.59 15.60 -0.23
CA LEU A 278 -3.48 14.67 -0.03
C LEU A 278 -2.71 14.44 -1.33
N ALA A 279 -1.37 14.51 -1.25
CA ALA A 279 -0.49 13.79 -2.16
C ALA A 279 -0.16 12.44 -1.53
N GLU A 280 -0.65 11.35 -2.11
CA GLU A 280 -0.42 9.99 -1.63
C GLU A 280 0.55 9.26 -2.56
N PHE A 281 1.49 8.49 -1.99
CA PHE A 281 2.47 7.78 -2.80
C PHE A 281 3.03 6.53 -2.12
N ALA A 282 3.54 5.62 -2.96
CA ALA A 282 4.30 4.45 -2.59
C ALA A 282 5.48 4.30 -3.56
N LEU A 283 6.71 4.20 -3.03
CA LEU A 283 7.94 4.28 -3.82
C LEU A 283 8.59 2.91 -4.01
N ASN A 284 9.14 2.63 -5.18
CA ASN A 284 9.85 1.40 -5.52
C ASN A 284 9.02 0.15 -5.17
N GLN A 285 7.80 0.11 -5.71
CA GLN A 285 6.84 -0.97 -5.51
C GLN A 285 6.97 -2.01 -6.63
N TYR A 286 5.85 -2.59 -7.05
CA TYR A 286 5.84 -3.60 -8.12
C TYR A 286 6.57 -3.11 -9.38
N LYS A 287 7.45 -3.96 -9.93
CA LYS A 287 8.29 -3.67 -11.11
C LYS A 287 9.19 -2.44 -10.98
N ASN A 288 9.65 -2.12 -9.77
CA ASN A 288 10.44 -0.92 -9.48
C ASN A 288 9.71 0.35 -9.96
N LEU A 289 8.39 0.40 -9.76
CA LEU A 289 7.59 1.58 -10.09
C LEU A 289 7.17 2.30 -8.80
N ASP A 290 7.21 3.62 -8.88
CA ASP A 290 6.58 4.52 -7.92
C ASP A 290 5.10 4.71 -8.33
N PHE A 291 4.18 4.59 -7.39
CA PHE A 291 2.75 4.85 -7.57
C PHE A 291 2.37 6.09 -6.78
N PHE A 292 1.67 7.03 -7.41
CA PHE A 292 1.29 8.26 -6.74
C PHE A 292 0.02 8.87 -7.30
N HIS A 293 -0.68 9.61 -6.45
CA HIS A 293 -1.93 10.30 -6.82
C HIS A 293 -2.22 11.49 -5.89
N ILE A 294 -3.16 12.34 -6.32
CA ILE A 294 -3.84 13.29 -5.43
C ILE A 294 -5.14 12.65 -4.95
N SER A 295 -5.45 12.77 -3.67
CA SER A 295 -6.68 12.24 -3.06
C SER A 295 -7.46 13.31 -2.32
N LEU A 296 -8.77 13.33 -2.58
CA LEU A 296 -9.80 14.14 -1.94
C LEU A 296 -10.76 13.27 -1.11
N VAL A 297 -10.39 12.01 -0.86
CA VAL A 297 -11.14 11.08 0.01
C VAL A 297 -11.19 11.59 1.45
N ASP A 298 -10.15 12.33 1.87
CA ASP A 298 -10.08 13.02 3.16
C ASP A 298 -10.44 14.52 3.02
N GLY A 299 -11.11 14.90 1.92
CA GLY A 299 -11.56 16.27 1.63
C GLY A 299 -10.51 17.15 0.94
N PHE A 300 -10.81 18.44 0.86
CA PHE A 300 -10.00 19.46 0.19
C PHE A 300 -9.84 20.68 1.09
N ASN A 301 -8.62 21.21 1.19
CA ASN A 301 -8.37 22.48 1.88
C ASN A 301 -7.52 23.43 1.03
N VAL A 302 -6.42 22.95 0.46
CA VAL A 302 -5.46 23.74 -0.30
C VAL A 302 -5.29 23.13 -1.70
N PRO A 303 -5.31 23.93 -2.77
CA PRO A 303 -4.98 23.47 -4.13
C PRO A 303 -3.59 22.85 -4.20
N MET A 304 -3.41 21.81 -5.02
CA MET A 304 -2.18 21.03 -5.03
C MET A 304 -1.78 20.60 -6.44
N GLU A 305 -0.48 20.70 -6.72
CA GLU A 305 0.20 19.93 -7.77
C GLU A 305 1.07 18.86 -7.13
N PHE A 306 1.08 17.67 -7.74
CA PHE A 306 2.01 16.60 -7.45
C PHE A 306 2.57 16.06 -8.76
N SER A 307 3.84 16.37 -9.04
CA SER A 307 4.47 16.05 -10.31
C SER A 307 5.88 15.48 -10.11
N PRO A 308 6.32 14.54 -10.96
CA PRO A 308 7.72 14.15 -11.04
C PRO A 308 8.58 15.31 -11.53
N THR A 309 9.85 15.32 -11.12
CA THR A 309 10.87 16.28 -11.58
C THR A 309 11.97 15.60 -12.41
N SER A 310 11.87 14.29 -12.64
CA SER A 310 12.81 13.53 -13.48
C SER A 310 12.40 13.56 -14.96
N ALA A 311 13.37 13.42 -15.87
CA ALA A 311 13.08 13.44 -17.32
C ALA A 311 12.32 12.19 -17.82
N LEU A 312 12.44 11.08 -17.07
CA LEU A 312 11.88 9.77 -17.42
C LEU A 312 10.39 9.63 -17.11
N CYS A 313 9.84 10.53 -16.29
CA CYS A 313 8.41 10.57 -15.97
C CYS A 313 7.91 12.01 -16.04
N LYS A 314 6.95 12.27 -16.92
CA LYS A 314 6.46 13.65 -17.19
C LYS A 314 5.01 13.89 -16.79
N LYS A 315 4.25 12.83 -16.49
CA LYS A 315 2.84 12.96 -16.12
C LYS A 315 2.73 13.40 -14.67
N GLY A 316 2.35 14.65 -14.44
CA GLY A 316 1.97 15.19 -13.14
C GLY A 316 0.46 15.18 -12.93
N ILE A 317 0.04 15.50 -11.70
CA ILE A 317 -1.36 15.57 -11.29
C ILE A 317 -1.59 16.92 -10.63
N GLN A 318 -2.72 17.54 -10.94
CA GLN A 318 -3.11 18.82 -10.36
C GLN A 318 -4.58 18.80 -9.94
N CYS A 319 -4.86 19.45 -8.82
CA CYS A 319 -6.19 19.75 -8.36
C CYS A 319 -6.22 21.22 -7.90
N THR A 320 -6.65 22.09 -8.82
CA THR A 320 -6.52 23.55 -8.69
C THR A 320 -7.83 24.31 -8.67
N ALA A 321 -8.97 23.62 -8.80
CA ALA A 321 -10.29 24.26 -8.76
C ALA A 321 -10.58 24.91 -7.40
N ASP A 322 -11.45 25.93 -7.39
CA ASP A 322 -11.94 26.60 -6.18
C ASP A 322 -12.98 25.75 -5.42
N ILE A 323 -12.56 24.59 -4.95
CA ILE A 323 -13.43 23.62 -4.26
C ILE A 323 -13.96 24.20 -2.94
N VAL A 324 -13.16 24.99 -2.21
CA VAL A 324 -13.58 25.56 -0.92
C VAL A 324 -14.77 26.51 -1.10
N ARG A 325 -14.71 27.42 -2.08
CA ARG A 325 -15.81 28.35 -2.35
C ARG A 325 -17.05 27.64 -2.90
N GLN A 326 -16.83 26.64 -3.76
CA GLN A 326 -17.91 25.91 -4.43
C GLN A 326 -18.46 24.74 -3.60
N CYS A 327 -17.93 24.52 -2.40
CA CYS A 327 -18.24 23.36 -1.58
C CYS A 327 -19.76 23.25 -1.31
N PRO A 328 -20.40 22.09 -1.54
CA PRO A 328 -21.78 21.84 -1.17
C PRO A 328 -22.00 22.16 0.30
N LYS A 329 -23.16 22.72 0.64
CA LYS A 329 -23.46 23.19 2.00
C LYS A 329 -23.27 22.09 3.05
N GLU A 330 -23.58 20.85 2.70
CA GLU A 330 -23.49 19.65 3.54
C GLU A 330 -22.04 19.26 3.86
N LEU A 331 -21.10 19.68 3.01
CA LEU A 331 -19.69 19.29 3.10
C LEU A 331 -18.79 20.42 3.59
N LYS A 332 -19.33 21.64 3.77
CA LYS A 332 -18.55 22.79 4.22
C LYS A 332 -17.93 22.53 5.58
N ALA A 333 -16.64 22.82 5.69
CA ALA A 333 -15.90 22.80 6.94
C ALA A 333 -15.13 24.11 7.10
N PRO A 334 -14.78 24.51 8.33
CA PRO A 334 -13.96 25.70 8.54
C PRO A 334 -12.62 25.59 7.76
N GLY A 335 -12.46 26.40 6.72
CA GLY A 335 -11.23 26.44 5.90
C GLY A 335 -11.09 25.32 4.87
N GLY A 336 -12.16 24.55 4.57
CA GLY A 336 -12.09 23.49 3.58
C GLY A 336 -13.45 22.89 3.20
N CYS A 337 -13.41 21.79 2.47
CA CYS A 337 -14.55 21.01 2.03
C CYS A 337 -14.31 19.54 2.40
N ASN A 338 -15.13 18.99 3.29
CA ASN A 338 -15.03 17.58 3.68
C ASN A 338 -15.44 16.65 2.54
N ASN A 339 -14.91 15.43 2.54
CA ASN A 339 -15.48 14.36 1.75
C ASN A 339 -16.79 13.86 2.41
N PRO A 340 -17.81 13.41 1.66
CA PRO A 340 -19.02 12.84 2.23
C PRO A 340 -18.77 11.67 3.19
N CYS A 341 -17.72 10.86 3.02
CA CYS A 341 -17.38 9.82 4.00
C CYS A 341 -17.08 10.40 5.39
N THR A 342 -16.34 11.51 5.44
CA THR A 342 -16.00 12.18 6.71
C THR A 342 -17.26 12.68 7.44
N VAL A 343 -18.24 13.19 6.68
CA VAL A 343 -19.47 13.79 7.23
C VAL A 343 -20.49 12.71 7.61
N PHE A 344 -20.82 11.83 6.67
CA PHE A 344 -21.97 10.93 6.81
C PHE A 344 -21.59 9.56 7.36
N LYS A 345 -20.33 9.12 7.21
CA LYS A 345 -19.82 7.85 7.75
C LYS A 345 -20.65 6.62 7.35
N THR A 346 -21.24 6.63 6.15
CA THR A 346 -22.05 5.52 5.65
C THR A 346 -21.25 4.65 4.70
N GLN A 347 -21.70 3.41 4.54
CA GLN A 347 -21.16 2.47 3.56
C GLN A 347 -21.12 3.05 2.15
N GLN A 348 -22.15 3.81 1.75
CA GLN A 348 -22.25 4.43 0.43
C GLN A 348 -21.07 5.37 0.13
N TYR A 349 -20.61 6.15 1.11
CA TYR A 349 -19.55 7.14 0.90
C TYR A 349 -18.17 6.63 1.31
N CYS A 350 -18.10 5.76 2.32
CA CYS A 350 -16.84 5.27 2.89
C CYS A 350 -16.38 3.93 2.33
N CYS A 351 -17.26 3.19 1.65
CA CYS A 351 -16.92 1.94 0.99
C CYS A 351 -16.24 0.92 1.94
N TYR A 352 -16.75 0.80 3.17
CA TYR A 352 -16.18 -0.10 4.18
C TYR A 352 -16.12 -1.54 3.68
N TYR A 353 -17.14 -1.95 2.91
CA TYR A 353 -17.26 -3.28 2.33
C TYR A 353 -17.41 -3.23 0.80
N GLY A 354 -16.70 -4.07 0.05
CA GLY A 354 -16.93 -4.25 -1.38
C GLY A 354 -16.64 -3.04 -2.29
N LYS A 355 -17.29 -3.05 -3.47
CA LYS A 355 -17.26 -1.95 -4.44
C LYS A 355 -18.31 -0.90 -4.04
N CYS A 356 -18.04 0.36 -4.38
CA CYS A 356 -18.96 1.47 -4.20
C CYS A 356 -18.95 2.32 -5.46
N ASP A 357 -20.12 2.90 -5.78
CA ASP A 357 -20.29 3.69 -6.98
C ASP A 357 -20.07 5.20 -6.71
N PRO A 358 -19.74 5.98 -7.74
CA PRO A 358 -19.70 7.43 -7.63
C PRO A 358 -21.03 8.01 -7.16
N THR A 359 -20.98 8.91 -6.18
CA THR A 359 -22.13 9.66 -5.66
C THR A 359 -22.13 11.08 -6.20
N ASP A 360 -23.22 11.82 -6.03
CA ASP A 360 -23.27 13.23 -6.49
C ASP A 360 -22.22 14.10 -5.78
N PHE A 361 -21.91 13.79 -4.52
CA PHE A 361 -20.83 14.43 -3.79
C PHE A 361 -19.44 14.07 -4.33
N SER A 362 -19.15 12.79 -4.65
CA SER A 362 -17.84 12.46 -5.25
C SER A 362 -17.71 12.99 -6.68
N LYS A 363 -18.80 12.99 -7.46
CA LYS A 363 -18.87 13.62 -8.79
C LYS A 363 -18.62 15.13 -8.73
N PHE A 364 -19.06 15.83 -7.67
CA PHE A 364 -18.73 17.24 -7.45
C PHE A 364 -17.21 17.48 -7.41
N PHE A 365 -16.48 16.66 -6.65
CA PHE A 365 -15.02 16.72 -6.60
C PHE A 365 -14.40 16.29 -7.92
N LYS A 366 -14.92 15.23 -8.56
CA LYS A 366 -14.33 14.65 -9.78
C LYS A 366 -14.44 15.59 -10.97
N ALA A 367 -15.56 16.29 -11.11
CA ALA A 367 -15.74 17.30 -12.15
C ALA A 367 -14.73 18.47 -12.03
N ARG A 368 -14.24 18.74 -10.82
CA ARG A 368 -13.30 19.83 -10.52
C ARG A 368 -11.84 19.39 -10.55
N CYS A 369 -11.59 18.14 -10.17
CA CYS A 369 -10.26 17.53 -10.19
C CYS A 369 -10.35 16.13 -10.80
N PRO A 370 -10.42 16.01 -12.14
CA PRO A 370 -10.67 14.73 -12.83
C PRO A 370 -9.62 13.66 -12.55
N ASN A 371 -8.38 14.08 -12.29
CA ASN A 371 -7.24 13.19 -12.06
C ASN A 371 -6.99 12.87 -10.58
N ALA A 372 -7.87 13.31 -9.66
CA ALA A 372 -7.76 13.00 -8.23
C ALA A 372 -8.72 11.87 -7.83
N TYR A 373 -8.37 11.13 -6.78
CA TYR A 373 -9.30 10.22 -6.10
C TYR A 373 -10.36 11.03 -5.36
N THR A 374 -11.63 10.67 -5.55
CA THR A 374 -12.77 11.40 -4.95
C THR A 374 -13.63 10.55 -4.04
N TYR A 375 -13.44 9.24 -4.09
CA TYR A 375 -13.99 8.25 -3.18
C TYR A 375 -13.04 7.03 -3.11
N PRO A 376 -13.14 6.15 -2.09
CA PRO A 376 -12.15 5.10 -1.83
C PRO A 376 -11.92 4.07 -2.95
N ARG A 377 -12.85 3.92 -3.89
CA ARG A 377 -12.78 2.99 -5.03
C ARG A 377 -12.81 3.72 -6.37
N ASP A 378 -12.38 4.97 -6.40
CA ASP A 378 -12.30 5.77 -7.63
C ASP A 378 -11.37 5.13 -8.67
N ASP A 379 -11.65 5.41 -9.95
CA ASP A 379 -11.08 4.71 -11.10
C ASP A 379 -9.53 4.75 -11.12
N PRO A 380 -8.85 3.65 -11.50
CA PRO A 380 -7.40 3.54 -11.53
C PRO A 380 -6.68 4.56 -12.44
N SER A 381 -7.38 5.24 -13.35
CA SER A 381 -6.87 6.39 -14.11
C SER A 381 -6.38 7.55 -13.23
N SER A 382 -6.78 7.57 -11.96
CA SER A 382 -6.36 8.55 -10.94
C SER A 382 -4.98 8.23 -10.35
N THR A 383 -4.45 7.01 -10.55
CA THR A 383 -3.09 6.61 -10.16
C THR A 383 -2.12 6.81 -11.30
N VAL A 384 -1.01 7.48 -11.03
CA VAL A 384 0.10 7.62 -11.98
C VAL A 384 1.29 6.80 -11.52
N THR A 385 2.03 6.24 -12.49
CA THR A 385 3.23 5.46 -12.25
C THR A 385 4.46 6.14 -12.84
N CYS A 386 5.56 6.12 -12.12
CA CYS A 386 6.90 6.52 -12.60
C CYS A 386 7.93 5.42 -12.32
N PRO A 387 9.09 5.40 -12.99
CA PRO A 387 10.21 4.56 -12.59
C PRO A 387 10.67 4.87 -11.17
N GLY A 388 11.05 3.83 -10.43
CA GLY A 388 11.58 3.92 -9.07
C GLY A 388 12.81 4.82 -8.98
N GLY A 389 12.92 5.56 -7.88
CA GLY A 389 13.97 6.57 -7.70
C GLY A 389 13.64 7.90 -8.39
N THR A 390 12.40 8.10 -8.86
CA THR A 390 11.97 9.39 -9.38
C THR A 390 11.92 10.42 -8.24
N ASN A 391 12.38 11.63 -8.53
CA ASN A 391 12.20 12.78 -7.64
C ASN A 391 10.90 13.50 -7.98
N TYR A 392 10.34 14.19 -6.99
CA TYR A 392 9.01 14.78 -7.08
C TYR A 392 8.98 16.21 -6.55
N LYS A 393 7.98 16.97 -6.99
CA LYS A 393 7.56 18.22 -6.38
C LYS A 393 6.11 18.13 -5.94
N VAL A 394 5.84 18.68 -4.77
CA VAL A 394 4.48 18.94 -4.27
C VAL A 394 4.35 20.44 -4.11
N VAL A 395 3.46 21.08 -4.86
CA VAL A 395 3.28 22.53 -4.83
C VAL A 395 1.90 22.85 -4.30
N PHE A 396 1.83 23.58 -3.20
CA PHE A 396 0.58 24.15 -2.68
C PHE A 396 0.27 25.44 -3.42
N CYS A 397 -0.98 25.62 -3.85
CA CYS A 397 -1.42 26.72 -4.73
C CYS A 397 -0.56 26.85 -6.00
N PRO A 398 -0.44 25.81 -6.84
CA PRO A 398 0.30 25.91 -8.10
C PRO A 398 -0.32 26.96 -9.03
N ILE A 399 0.43 27.39 -10.05
CA ILE A 399 -0.01 28.39 -11.03
C ILE A 399 -1.33 27.93 -11.67
N GLY A 400 -2.32 28.84 -11.73
CA GLY A 400 -3.68 28.54 -12.17
C GLY A 400 -4.66 28.17 -11.04
N SER A 401 -4.21 28.16 -9.78
CA SER A 401 -5.10 28.07 -8.62
C SER A 401 -5.80 29.41 -8.35
N PRO A 402 -7.06 29.41 -7.86
CA PRO A 402 -7.71 30.63 -7.39
C PRO A 402 -6.91 31.24 -6.24
N HIS A 403 -6.77 32.56 -6.26
CA HIS A 403 -6.17 33.31 -5.17
C HIS A 403 -7.14 33.28 -3.98
N LEU A 404 -7.04 32.24 -3.15
CA LEU A 404 -7.82 32.14 -1.91
C LEU A 404 -7.22 33.15 -0.92
N GLU A 405 -7.77 34.36 -0.88
CA GLU A 405 -7.55 35.25 0.25
C GLU A 405 -8.17 34.61 1.49
N MET A 406 -7.33 34.17 2.42
CA MET A 406 -7.80 33.75 3.73
C MET A 406 -8.29 35.01 4.44
N VAL A 407 -9.61 35.26 4.40
CA VAL A 407 -10.25 36.32 5.17
C VAL A 407 -9.89 36.08 6.64
N ALA A 408 -9.08 36.97 7.19
CA ALA A 408 -8.74 37.02 8.60
C ALA A 408 -10.01 37.39 9.39
N SER A 409 -10.80 36.39 9.77
CA SER A 409 -11.77 36.54 10.85
C SER A 409 -11.05 36.32 12.18
N MET A 410 -10.29 37.34 12.57
CA MET A 410 -10.01 37.63 13.97
C MET A 410 -10.66 38.98 14.28
N SER A 411 -11.92 38.94 14.70
CA SER A 411 -12.47 39.90 15.65
C SER A 411 -13.72 39.29 16.30
N GLN A 412 -13.65 39.23 17.63
CA GLN A 412 -14.74 39.33 18.60
C GLN A 412 -15.89 38.32 18.51
N GLU A 413 -15.97 37.44 19.51
CA GLU A 413 -17.17 37.36 20.35
C GLU A 413 -16.72 36.96 21.76
N GLU A 414 -17.07 37.85 22.70
CA GLU A 414 -17.15 37.65 24.15
C GLU A 414 -18.25 36.64 24.47
#